data_AF-A0A3M6ZNG2-F1
#
_entry.id   AF-A0A3M6ZNG2-F1
#
_cell.length_a   1.000
_cell.length_b   1.000
_cell.length_c   1.000
_cell.angle_alpha   90.00
_cell.angle_beta   90.00
_cell.angle_gamma   90.00
#
_symmetry.space_group_name_H-M   'P 1'
#
loop_
_entity.id
_entity.type
_entity.pdbx_description
1 polymer ?
#
loop_
_entity_poly.entity_id
_entity_poly.type
_entity_poly.pdbx_seq_one_letter_code
_entity_poly.pdbx_strand_id
1 'polypeptide(L)'
;MSLGGGKSPILDQAVNAAVDAGIHFAVAAGNDNADSCNYSPAAAKNAVTVGASTLADERAYFSNYGTCNDIFAPGLNIQSTWIGSKYAVNTISGTSMASPHIAGLLAYLLSLQPSKDSAYAVADITPKKLKANLISIATEGALTDVPSNTQNILAWNGGGKSNYTDIIEEGSYKVGSVEEDETISIDFGKIEDDIFIDAKKLGEFTKSMSHRIEDEVADELKEFFRGLRE
;
A
#
# COMPACT_ATOMS: atom_id res chain seq x y z
N MET A 1 14.53 8.88 6.62
CA MET A 1 15.27 9.89 5.85
C MET A 1 14.46 10.24 4.62
N SER A 2 13.68 11.32 4.72
CA SER A 2 12.87 11.87 3.62
C SER A 2 13.71 12.78 2.73
N LEU A 3 14.77 12.20 2.15
CA LEU A 3 15.71 12.86 1.24
C LEU A 3 16.29 11.82 0.28
N GLY A 4 16.81 12.29 -0.84
CA GLY A 4 17.53 11.47 -1.78
C GLY A 4 18.25 12.31 -2.82
N GLY A 5 19.11 11.66 -3.59
CA GLY A 5 19.79 12.21 -4.75
C GLY A 5 20.39 11.10 -5.59
N GLY A 6 21.24 11.47 -6.56
CA GLY A 6 21.98 10.50 -7.36
C GLY A 6 22.82 9.55 -6.50
N LYS A 7 23.10 8.36 -7.06
CA LYS A 7 23.85 7.30 -6.40
C LYS A 7 25.12 7.82 -5.70
N SER A 8 25.22 7.56 -4.40
CA SER A 8 26.38 7.85 -3.57
C SER A 8 26.72 6.61 -2.72
N PRO A 9 27.71 5.81 -3.14
CA PRO A 9 28.11 4.62 -2.39
C PRO A 9 28.53 4.91 -0.94
N ILE A 10 29.11 6.09 -0.68
CA ILE A 10 29.53 6.51 0.66
C ILE A 10 28.30 6.74 1.55
N LEU A 11 27.24 7.38 1.02
CA LEU A 11 26.00 7.58 1.76
C LEU A 11 25.31 6.25 2.07
N ASP A 12 25.27 5.33 1.10
CA ASP A 12 24.70 3.99 1.31
C ASP A 12 25.47 3.21 2.40
N GLN A 13 26.80 3.27 2.37
CA GLN A 13 27.66 2.64 3.38
C GLN A 13 27.45 3.25 4.77
N ALA A 14 27.33 4.58 4.87
CA ALA A 14 27.07 5.25 6.14
C ALA A 14 25.72 4.84 6.74
N VAL A 15 24.67 4.77 5.91
CA VAL A 15 23.35 4.29 6.35
C VAL A 15 23.41 2.82 6.75
N ASN A 16 24.05 1.96 5.97
CA ASN A 16 24.19 0.54 6.31
C ASN A 16 24.96 0.35 7.63
N ALA A 17 26.04 1.08 7.85
CA ALA A 17 26.81 1.02 9.09
C ALA A 17 25.99 1.48 10.30
N ALA A 18 25.15 2.50 10.15
CA ALA A 18 24.24 2.93 11.21
C ALA A 18 23.18 1.86 11.53
N VAL A 19 22.68 1.17 10.51
CA VAL A 19 21.76 0.03 10.69
C VAL A 19 22.45 -1.15 11.38
N ASP A 20 23.69 -1.45 11.00
CA ASP A 20 24.48 -2.51 11.63
C ASP A 20 24.81 -2.18 13.10
N ALA A 21 24.87 -0.90 13.45
CA ALA A 21 24.98 -0.42 14.82
C ALA A 21 23.65 -0.44 15.62
N GLY A 22 22.56 -0.91 15.01
CA GLY A 22 21.26 -1.09 15.67
C GLY A 22 20.24 0.02 15.44
N ILE A 23 20.52 1.00 14.56
CA ILE A 23 19.59 2.09 14.28
C ILE A 23 18.64 1.71 13.14
N HIS A 24 17.32 1.80 13.36
CA HIS A 24 16.34 1.53 12.31
C HIS A 24 16.24 2.71 11.33
N PHE A 25 16.36 2.45 10.03
CA PHE A 25 16.21 3.45 8.98
C PHE A 25 15.05 3.11 8.06
N ALA A 26 14.12 4.06 7.90
CA ALA A 26 13.25 4.16 6.75
C ALA A 26 13.82 5.23 5.81
N VAL A 27 13.91 4.99 4.51
CA VAL A 27 14.46 5.94 3.53
C VAL A 27 13.52 6.10 2.34
N ALA A 28 13.46 7.29 1.77
CA ALA A 28 12.63 7.55 0.59
C ALA A 28 13.21 6.86 -0.66
N ALA A 29 12.36 6.22 -1.47
CA ALA A 29 12.77 5.55 -2.71
C ALA A 29 13.22 6.50 -3.84
N GLY A 30 12.77 7.77 -3.80
CA GLY A 30 12.98 8.80 -4.83
C GLY A 30 11.72 9.08 -5.67
N ASN A 31 11.71 10.20 -6.40
CA ASN A 31 10.49 10.76 -7.02
C ASN A 31 10.66 10.97 -8.54
N ASP A 32 11.42 10.10 -9.20
CA ASP A 32 11.85 10.26 -10.59
C ASP A 32 11.21 9.23 -11.52
N ASN A 33 10.26 8.42 -11.02
CA ASN A 33 9.67 7.29 -11.74
C ASN A 33 10.73 6.33 -12.33
N ALA A 34 11.77 6.05 -11.56
CA ALA A 34 12.96 5.32 -11.99
C ALA A 34 13.35 4.20 -11.01
N ASP A 35 14.40 3.44 -11.34
CA ASP A 35 14.94 2.40 -10.46
C ASP A 35 15.63 3.03 -9.23
N SER A 36 15.09 2.74 -8.04
CA SER A 36 15.59 3.17 -6.73
C SER A 36 17.04 2.76 -6.48
N CYS A 37 17.55 1.72 -7.13
CA CYS A 37 18.94 1.30 -6.98
C CYS A 37 19.95 2.36 -7.48
N ASN A 38 19.51 3.31 -8.31
CA ASN A 38 20.31 4.44 -8.81
C ASN A 38 20.32 5.67 -7.89
N TYR A 39 19.67 5.58 -6.72
CA TYR A 39 19.52 6.68 -5.78
C TYR A 39 20.07 6.33 -4.42
N SER A 40 20.58 7.34 -3.71
CA SER A 40 21.05 7.20 -2.33
C SER A 40 20.30 8.15 -1.41
N PRO A 41 19.90 7.71 -0.21
CA PRO A 41 20.20 6.40 0.39
C PRO A 41 19.22 5.26 0.01
N ALA A 42 18.37 5.43 -1.00
CA ALA A 42 17.40 4.42 -1.42
C ALA A 42 18.00 3.04 -1.74
N ALA A 43 19.26 3.00 -2.18
CA ALA A 43 19.97 1.76 -2.48
C ALA A 43 20.77 1.17 -1.29
N ALA A 44 20.65 1.74 -0.10
CA ALA A 44 21.25 1.21 1.13
C ALA A 44 20.51 -0.07 1.57
N LYS A 45 21.11 -1.23 1.29
CA LYS A 45 20.49 -2.57 1.48
C LYS A 45 19.90 -2.84 2.86
N ASN A 46 20.50 -2.29 3.92
CA ASN A 46 20.11 -2.60 5.29
C ASN A 46 18.96 -1.69 5.79
N ALA A 47 18.73 -0.53 5.14
CA ALA A 47 17.58 0.32 5.43
C ALA A 47 16.28 -0.26 4.86
N VAL A 48 15.14 0.26 5.29
CA VAL A 48 13.84 0.02 4.66
C VAL A 48 13.59 1.13 3.63
N THR A 49 13.65 0.80 2.35
CA THR A 49 13.41 1.75 1.26
C THR A 49 11.93 1.78 0.89
N VAL A 50 11.36 2.99 0.85
CA VAL A 50 9.92 3.21 0.87
C VAL A 50 9.45 3.95 -0.38
N GLY A 51 8.67 3.25 -1.19
CA GLY A 51 7.91 3.80 -2.31
C GLY A 51 6.61 4.46 -1.85
N ALA A 52 6.02 5.29 -2.71
CA ALA A 52 4.78 5.99 -2.44
C ALA A 52 3.60 5.34 -3.15
N SER A 53 2.48 5.18 -2.43
CA SER A 53 1.18 4.80 -2.99
C SER A 53 0.19 5.96 -2.97
N THR A 54 -0.91 5.78 -3.70
CA THR A 54 -2.08 6.66 -3.71
C THR A 54 -3.20 6.10 -2.84
N LEU A 55 -4.30 6.85 -2.70
CA LEU A 55 -5.51 6.39 -2.01
C LEU A 55 -6.26 5.30 -2.80
N ALA A 56 -6.02 5.18 -4.11
CA ALA A 56 -6.67 4.21 -4.99
C ALA A 56 -5.88 2.90 -5.12
N ASP A 57 -4.96 2.64 -4.19
CA ASP A 57 -4.03 1.51 -4.25
C ASP A 57 -3.30 1.42 -5.60
N GLU A 58 -2.75 2.56 -6.03
CA GLU A 58 -1.81 2.64 -7.14
C GLU A 58 -0.42 3.00 -6.59
N ARG A 59 0.63 2.57 -7.27
CA ARG A 59 1.92 3.25 -7.12
C ARG A 59 1.76 4.72 -7.54
N ALA A 60 2.21 5.66 -6.70
CA ALA A 60 2.17 7.06 -7.08
C ALA A 60 3.05 7.30 -8.32
N TYR A 61 2.55 8.04 -9.32
CA TYR A 61 3.18 8.18 -10.64
C TYR A 61 4.66 8.63 -10.61
N PHE A 62 5.07 9.36 -9.58
CA PHE A 62 6.47 9.82 -9.40
C PHE A 62 7.35 8.80 -8.66
N SER A 63 6.76 7.84 -7.94
CA SER A 63 7.51 6.96 -7.05
C SER A 63 8.52 6.13 -7.83
N ASN A 64 9.77 6.14 -7.38
CA ASN A 64 10.74 5.14 -7.83
C ASN A 64 10.29 3.72 -7.40
N TYR A 65 10.90 2.73 -8.04
CA TYR A 65 10.55 1.31 -7.94
C TYR A 65 11.81 0.44 -8.13
N GLY A 66 11.63 -0.87 -8.25
CA GLY A 66 12.69 -1.84 -8.55
C GLY A 66 13.13 -2.63 -7.33
N THR A 67 14.20 -3.42 -7.48
CA THR A 67 14.65 -4.39 -6.48
C THR A 67 15.19 -3.76 -5.19
N CYS A 68 15.53 -2.47 -5.22
CA CYS A 68 15.94 -1.73 -4.01
C CYS A 68 14.75 -1.12 -3.25
N ASN A 69 13.52 -1.20 -3.77
CA ASN A 69 12.32 -0.79 -3.06
C ASN A 69 11.78 -1.97 -2.26
N ASP A 70 11.72 -1.82 -0.93
CA ASP A 70 11.28 -2.90 -0.04
C ASP A 70 9.77 -2.92 0.14
N ILE A 71 9.14 -1.74 0.26
CA ILE A 71 7.75 -1.59 0.67
C ILE A 71 7.17 -0.26 0.17
N PHE A 72 5.86 -0.20 -0.02
CA PHE A 72 5.12 1.01 -0.32
C PHE A 72 4.33 1.49 0.90
N ALA A 73 4.14 2.80 0.99
CA ALA A 73 3.27 3.42 1.99
C ALA A 73 2.58 4.67 1.41
N PRO A 74 1.52 5.20 2.05
CA PRO A 74 0.82 6.38 1.58
C PRO A 74 1.77 7.57 1.37
N GLY A 75 1.84 8.07 0.14
CA GLY A 75 2.78 9.13 -0.23
C GLY A 75 2.23 10.20 -1.18
N LEU A 76 1.06 10.00 -1.78
CA LEU A 76 0.37 11.03 -2.57
C LEU A 76 -0.71 11.72 -1.71
N ASN A 77 -0.73 13.05 -1.72
CA ASN A 77 -1.72 13.89 -1.04
C ASN A 77 -1.79 13.62 0.48
N ILE A 78 -0.64 13.60 1.14
CA ILE A 78 -0.54 13.36 2.58
C ILE A 78 -0.61 14.69 3.32
N GLN A 79 -1.62 14.83 4.18
CA GLN A 79 -1.75 15.96 5.09
C GLN A 79 -0.87 15.75 6.31
N SER A 80 -0.09 16.77 6.68
CA SER A 80 0.67 16.78 7.94
C SER A 80 0.83 18.20 8.48
N THR A 81 1.54 18.33 9.60
CA THR A 81 1.89 19.61 10.20
C THR A 81 2.81 20.43 9.28
N TRP A 82 2.71 21.75 9.40
CA TRP A 82 3.47 22.68 8.56
C TRP A 82 4.00 23.87 9.34
N ILE A 83 4.98 24.56 8.74
CA ILE A 83 5.52 25.79 9.30
C ILE A 83 4.53 26.95 9.17
N GLY A 84 4.66 27.97 10.03
CA GLY A 84 3.89 29.22 9.97
C GLY A 84 2.93 29.44 11.14
N SER A 85 2.37 28.39 11.76
CA SER A 85 1.62 28.49 13.02
C SER A 85 1.54 27.15 13.76
N LYS A 86 1.10 27.16 15.02
CA LYS A 86 0.87 25.94 15.84
C LYS A 86 -0.26 25.02 15.32
N TYR A 87 -1.05 25.49 14.36
CA TYR A 87 -2.15 24.74 13.74
C TYR A 87 -1.99 24.62 12.23
N ALA A 88 -0.84 25.05 11.68
CA ALA A 88 -0.62 25.02 10.26
C ALA A 88 -0.51 23.56 9.81
N VAL A 89 -1.23 23.25 8.74
CA VAL A 89 -1.19 21.97 8.05
C VAL A 89 -0.93 22.21 6.57
N ASN A 90 -0.36 21.22 5.91
CA ASN A 90 -0.18 21.23 4.47
C ASN A 90 -0.36 19.82 3.92
N THR A 91 -0.83 19.74 2.68
CA THR A 91 -1.01 18.47 1.97
C THR A 91 -0.04 18.44 0.80
N ILE A 92 0.92 17.53 0.88
CA ILE A 92 1.99 17.40 -0.12
C ILE A 92 2.21 15.92 -0.47
N SER A 93 3.04 15.70 -1.48
CA SER A 93 3.26 14.39 -2.09
C SER A 93 4.74 14.09 -2.24
N GLY A 94 5.10 12.82 -2.08
CA GLY A 94 6.45 12.32 -2.30
C GLY A 94 6.71 11.00 -1.58
N THR A 95 7.74 10.27 -2.00
CA THR A 95 8.32 9.19 -1.18
C THR A 95 8.86 9.71 0.14
N SER A 96 9.15 11.01 0.22
CA SER A 96 9.40 11.76 1.46
C SER A 96 8.21 11.76 2.44
N MET A 97 6.97 11.58 1.98
CA MET A 97 5.76 11.47 2.79
C MET A 97 5.42 10.00 3.10
N ALA A 98 5.82 9.07 2.23
CA ALA A 98 5.71 7.63 2.49
C ALA A 98 6.71 7.14 3.55
N SER A 99 7.98 7.55 3.45
CA SER A 99 9.05 7.18 4.39
C SER A 99 8.70 7.38 5.88
N PRO A 100 8.10 8.51 6.32
CA PRO A 100 7.74 8.70 7.74
C PRO A 100 6.59 7.80 8.22
N HIS A 101 5.70 7.31 7.34
CA HIS A 101 4.72 6.28 7.73
C HIS A 101 5.44 5.00 8.18
N ILE A 102 6.46 4.57 7.43
CA ILE A 102 7.28 3.41 7.80
C ILE A 102 8.14 3.69 9.04
N ALA A 103 8.69 4.89 9.18
CA ALA A 103 9.41 5.26 10.41
C ALA A 103 8.51 5.17 11.65
N GLY A 104 7.27 5.67 11.55
CA GLY A 104 6.26 5.54 12.59
C GLY A 104 5.86 4.09 12.85
N LEU A 105 5.70 3.29 11.80
CA LEU A 105 5.36 1.87 11.93
C LEU A 105 6.48 1.04 12.58
N LEU A 106 7.75 1.30 12.23
CA LEU A 106 8.90 0.70 12.91
C LEU A 106 8.90 1.06 14.40
N ALA A 107 8.65 2.33 14.75
CA ALA A 107 8.56 2.78 16.14
C ALA A 107 7.37 2.14 16.88
N TYR A 108 6.21 2.03 16.23
CA TYR A 108 5.04 1.34 16.76
C TYR A 108 5.35 -0.12 17.09
N LEU A 109 5.91 -0.86 16.13
CA LEU A 109 6.27 -2.26 16.32
C LEU A 109 7.31 -2.47 17.42
N LEU A 110 8.29 -1.56 17.54
CA LEU A 110 9.25 -1.55 18.65
C LEU A 110 8.55 -1.31 20.01
N SER A 111 7.56 -0.41 20.06
CA SER A 111 6.85 -0.08 21.30
C SER A 111 5.99 -1.22 21.85
N LEU A 112 5.65 -2.21 21.01
CA LEU A 112 4.92 -3.41 21.42
C LEU A 112 5.81 -4.45 22.12
N GLN A 113 7.13 -4.24 22.16
CA GLN A 113 8.04 -5.11 22.91
C GLN A 113 7.92 -4.83 24.42
N PRO A 114 8.02 -5.87 25.28
CA PRO A 114 8.14 -5.68 26.71
C PRO A 114 9.31 -4.75 27.07
N SER A 115 9.13 -3.93 28.11
CA SER A 115 10.22 -3.10 28.64
C SER A 115 11.40 -3.96 29.08
N LYS A 116 12.63 -3.45 28.92
CA LYS A 116 13.87 -4.19 29.22
C LYS A 116 14.02 -4.57 30.70
N ASP A 117 13.37 -3.85 31.59
CA ASP A 117 13.32 -4.09 33.04
C ASP A 117 12.13 -4.96 33.46
N SER A 118 11.29 -5.40 32.51
CA SER A 118 10.18 -6.32 32.77
C SER A 118 10.68 -7.73 33.06
N ALA A 119 9.96 -8.46 33.92
CA ALA A 119 10.15 -9.91 34.08
C ALA A 119 9.88 -10.71 32.79
N TYR A 120 9.18 -10.10 31.83
CA TYR A 120 8.89 -10.66 30.50
C TYR A 120 9.81 -10.08 29.41
N ALA A 121 10.93 -9.45 29.78
CA ALA A 121 11.87 -8.88 28.81
C ALA A 121 12.33 -9.96 27.79
N VAL A 122 12.36 -9.56 26.53
CA VAL A 122 12.84 -10.37 25.40
C VAL A 122 14.09 -9.73 24.83
N ALA A 123 14.84 -10.47 24.00
CA ALA A 123 16.01 -9.93 23.32
C ALA A 123 15.62 -8.75 22.41
N ASP A 124 16.49 -7.76 22.31
CA ASP A 124 16.29 -6.61 21.42
C ASP A 124 16.05 -7.06 19.98
N ILE A 125 15.02 -6.49 19.35
CA ILE A 125 14.76 -6.76 17.94
C ILE A 125 15.77 -6.01 17.07
N THR A 126 16.58 -6.77 16.34
CA THR A 126 17.57 -6.18 15.43
C THR A 126 16.88 -5.50 14.24
N PRO A 127 17.51 -4.49 13.62
CA PRO A 127 16.97 -3.87 12.40
C PRO A 127 16.68 -4.86 11.27
N LYS A 128 17.55 -5.86 11.08
CA LYS A 128 17.33 -6.94 10.10
C LYS A 128 16.05 -7.73 10.41
N LYS A 129 15.85 -8.12 11.67
CA LYS A 129 14.65 -8.89 12.07
C LYS A 129 13.39 -8.04 11.97
N LEU A 130 13.43 -6.77 12.40
CA LEU A 130 12.27 -5.89 12.31
C LEU A 130 11.92 -5.57 10.85
N LYS A 131 12.90 -5.34 9.97
CA LYS A 131 12.65 -5.18 8.52
C LYS A 131 11.97 -6.41 7.92
N ALA A 132 12.47 -7.61 8.23
CA ALA A 132 11.85 -8.85 7.74
C ALA A 132 10.41 -9.02 8.25
N ASN A 133 10.19 -8.76 9.55
CA ASN A 133 8.87 -8.85 10.17
C ASN A 133 7.89 -7.79 9.64
N LEU A 134 8.37 -6.57 9.35
CA LEU A 134 7.58 -5.52 8.70
C LEU A 134 7.08 -5.96 7.32
N ILE A 135 7.96 -6.57 6.52
CA ILE A 135 7.63 -7.06 5.17
C ILE A 135 6.67 -8.26 5.26
N SER A 136 6.86 -9.17 6.21
CA SER A 136 6.07 -10.42 6.30
C SER A 136 4.61 -10.22 6.68
N ILE A 137 4.26 -9.07 7.28
CA ILE A 137 2.87 -8.75 7.66
C ILE A 137 2.19 -7.82 6.67
N ALA A 138 2.96 -7.22 5.77
CA ALA A 138 2.43 -6.22 4.87
C ALA A 138 1.45 -6.83 3.86
N THR A 139 0.56 -5.99 3.34
CA THR A 139 -0.45 -6.39 2.36
C THR A 139 0.23 -6.67 1.02
N GLU A 140 0.09 -7.88 0.50
CA GLU A 140 0.66 -8.30 -0.77
C GLU A 140 -0.33 -8.11 -1.92
N GLY A 141 0.14 -7.56 -3.04
CA GLY A 141 -0.61 -7.51 -4.29
C GLY A 141 -1.69 -6.44 -4.38
N ALA A 142 -1.80 -5.55 -3.39
CA ALA A 142 -2.82 -4.49 -3.40
C ALA A 142 -2.60 -3.44 -4.48
N LEU A 143 -1.34 -3.10 -4.77
CA LEU A 143 -1.06 -1.94 -5.61
C LEU A 143 -1.11 -2.27 -7.10
N THR A 144 -1.77 -1.41 -7.87
CA THR A 144 -1.65 -1.38 -9.33
C THR A 144 -0.46 -0.52 -9.77
N ASP A 145 -0.05 -0.65 -11.03
CA ASP A 145 1.10 0.05 -11.62
C ASP A 145 2.45 -0.21 -10.90
N VAL A 146 2.61 -1.38 -10.28
CA VAL A 146 3.89 -1.83 -9.72
C VAL A 146 4.63 -2.67 -10.77
N PRO A 147 5.84 -2.27 -11.22
CA PRO A 147 6.62 -3.05 -12.17
C PRO A 147 6.98 -4.44 -11.62
N SER A 148 7.04 -5.45 -12.49
CA SER A 148 7.23 -6.86 -12.12
C SER A 148 8.54 -7.17 -11.38
N ASN A 149 9.56 -6.32 -11.51
CA ASN A 149 10.82 -6.41 -10.76
C ASN A 149 10.76 -5.75 -9.37
N THR A 150 9.59 -5.31 -8.93
CA THR A 150 9.36 -4.61 -7.67
C THR A 150 8.40 -5.41 -6.81
N GLN A 151 8.69 -5.51 -5.51
CA GLN A 151 7.79 -6.16 -4.57
C GLN A 151 6.51 -5.34 -4.42
N ASN A 152 5.36 -5.95 -4.71
CA ASN A 152 4.06 -5.33 -4.51
C ASN A 152 3.58 -5.54 -3.07
N ILE A 153 4.15 -4.76 -2.17
CA ILE A 153 3.97 -4.89 -0.72
C ILE A 153 3.59 -3.52 -0.16
N LEU A 154 2.39 -3.40 0.41
CA LEU A 154 1.84 -2.19 1.01
C LEU A 154 1.84 -2.29 2.53
N ALA A 155 2.33 -1.25 3.20
CA ALA A 155 2.47 -1.21 4.65
C ALA A 155 1.17 -1.48 5.41
N TRP A 156 1.24 -2.38 6.40
CA TRP A 156 0.16 -2.69 7.32
C TRP A 156 0.67 -2.72 8.75
N ASN A 157 -0.17 -2.27 9.70
CA ASN A 157 0.24 -2.10 11.09
C ASN A 157 -0.22 -3.21 12.04
N GLY A 158 -0.90 -4.26 11.57
CA GLY A 158 -1.42 -5.27 12.49
C GLY A 158 -2.74 -4.92 13.16
N GLY A 159 -3.49 -3.93 12.63
CA GLY A 159 -4.75 -3.48 13.20
C GLY A 159 -5.71 -4.63 13.52
N GLY A 160 -6.24 -4.64 14.75
CA GLY A 160 -7.07 -5.73 15.29
C GLY A 160 -6.33 -6.70 16.20
N LYS A 161 -5.01 -6.58 16.34
CA LYS A 161 -4.19 -7.36 17.28
C LYS A 161 -3.67 -6.48 18.43
N SER A 162 -3.37 -7.13 19.56
CA SER A 162 -3.03 -6.45 20.82
C SER A 162 -1.54 -6.48 21.16
N ASN A 163 -0.76 -7.35 20.51
CA ASN A 163 0.65 -7.53 20.82
C ASN A 163 1.46 -7.87 19.56
N TYR A 164 2.78 -7.74 19.68
CA TYR A 164 3.70 -7.96 18.57
C TYR A 164 3.64 -9.37 17.98
N THR A 165 3.59 -10.39 18.83
CA THR A 165 3.59 -11.81 18.41
C THR A 165 2.37 -12.12 17.56
N ASP A 166 1.18 -11.74 18.02
CA ASP A 166 -0.07 -11.97 17.28
C ASP A 166 -0.06 -11.30 15.91
N ILE A 167 0.56 -10.11 15.80
CA ILE A 167 0.70 -9.40 14.51
C ILE A 167 1.59 -10.19 13.56
N ILE A 168 2.74 -10.70 14.03
CA ILE A 168 3.66 -11.46 13.20
C ILE A 168 3.10 -12.83 12.82
N GLU A 169 2.36 -13.48 13.71
CA GLU A 169 1.75 -14.79 13.47
C GLU A 169 0.58 -14.74 12.46
N GLU A 170 -0.16 -13.63 12.41
CA GLU A 170 -1.21 -13.43 11.40
C GLU A 170 -0.63 -13.45 9.98
N GLY A 171 0.58 -12.91 9.81
CA GLY A 171 1.25 -12.84 8.51
C GLY A 171 0.62 -11.83 7.56
N SER A 172 0.93 -11.98 6.27
CA SER A 172 0.50 -11.08 5.20
C SER A 172 -0.96 -11.34 4.79
N TYR A 173 -1.71 -10.28 4.53
CA TYR A 173 -2.93 -10.37 3.72
C TYR A 173 -2.58 -10.32 2.24
N LYS A 174 -3.00 -11.33 1.47
CA LYS A 174 -2.82 -11.35 0.01
C LYS A 174 -4.12 -10.92 -0.65
N VAL A 175 -4.07 -9.84 -1.42
CA VAL A 175 -5.22 -9.44 -2.24
C VAL A 175 -5.44 -10.52 -3.30
N GLY A 176 -6.64 -11.06 -3.35
CA GLY A 176 -7.00 -12.04 -4.38
C GLY A 176 -6.79 -11.42 -5.75
N SER A 177 -6.18 -12.17 -6.66
CA SER A 177 -6.22 -11.81 -8.07
C SER A 177 -7.70 -11.80 -8.49
N VAL A 178 -8.23 -10.64 -8.84
CA VAL A 178 -9.38 -10.61 -9.73
C VAL A 178 -8.83 -11.18 -11.03
N GLU A 179 -9.10 -12.45 -11.30
CA GLU A 179 -8.98 -12.94 -12.68
C GLU A 179 -9.87 -12.01 -13.50
N GLU A 180 -9.34 -11.43 -14.57
CA GLU A 180 -10.14 -10.79 -15.64
C GLU A 180 -11.02 -11.85 -16.35
N ASP A 181 -11.61 -12.80 -15.64
CA ASP A 181 -12.60 -13.74 -16.15
C ASP A 181 -13.96 -13.33 -15.61
N GLU A 182 -14.54 -12.34 -16.30
CA GLU A 182 -15.86 -12.43 -16.91
C GLU A 182 -16.15 -11.07 -17.54
N THR A 183 -15.60 -10.83 -18.75
CA THR A 183 -16.42 -10.08 -19.70
C THR A 183 -17.72 -10.87 -19.82
N ILE A 184 -18.79 -10.38 -19.19
CA ILE A 184 -20.14 -10.86 -19.44
C ILE A 184 -20.41 -10.55 -20.92
N SER A 185 -20.05 -11.49 -21.79
CA SER A 185 -20.41 -11.45 -23.20
C SER A 185 -21.90 -11.75 -23.25
N ILE A 186 -22.72 -10.72 -23.16
CA ILE A 186 -24.14 -10.83 -23.48
C ILE A 186 -24.22 -11.05 -24.98
N ASP A 187 -24.34 -12.32 -25.38
CA ASP A 187 -24.64 -12.71 -26.75
C ASP A 187 -26.09 -12.32 -27.06
N PHE A 188 -26.29 -11.10 -27.57
CA PHE A 188 -27.59 -10.62 -28.04
C PHE A 188 -28.13 -11.43 -29.22
N GLY A 189 -27.35 -12.34 -29.82
CA GLY A 189 -27.78 -13.21 -30.92
C GLY A 189 -28.77 -14.30 -30.53
N LYS A 190 -29.10 -14.46 -29.23
CA LYS A 190 -30.12 -15.41 -28.75
C LYS A 190 -31.37 -14.77 -28.15
N ILE A 191 -31.49 -13.44 -28.20
CA ILE A 191 -32.71 -12.71 -27.80
C ILE A 191 -33.38 -12.17 -29.07
N GLU A 192 -33.54 -13.03 -30.07
CA GLU A 192 -34.52 -12.82 -31.14
C GLU A 192 -35.79 -13.53 -30.70
N ASP A 193 -36.59 -12.81 -29.91
CA ASP A 193 -38.04 -12.68 -30.05
C ASP A 193 -38.63 -12.14 -28.73
N ASP A 194 -39.21 -10.94 -28.82
CA ASP A 194 -40.13 -10.30 -27.86
C ASP A 194 -39.63 -9.64 -26.56
N ILE A 195 -38.56 -8.84 -26.57
CA ILE A 195 -38.31 -7.87 -25.48
C ILE A 195 -38.05 -6.45 -26.01
N PHE A 196 -39.08 -5.60 -26.02
CA PHE A 196 -38.93 -4.15 -26.16
C PHE A 196 -38.55 -3.54 -24.81
N ILE A 197 -37.27 -3.19 -24.62
CA ILE A 197 -36.80 -2.53 -23.39
C ILE A 197 -36.95 -1.01 -23.54
N ASP A 198 -37.71 -0.39 -22.64
CA ASP A 198 -37.86 1.06 -22.55
C ASP A 198 -36.54 1.70 -22.11
N ALA A 199 -35.97 2.56 -22.96
CA ALA A 199 -34.70 3.25 -22.72
C ALA A 199 -34.70 4.11 -21.44
N LYS A 200 -35.88 4.56 -20.99
CA LYS A 200 -36.00 5.33 -19.75
C LYS A 200 -35.79 4.47 -18.51
N LYS A 201 -36.32 3.23 -18.52
CA LYS A 201 -36.12 2.26 -17.43
C LYS A 201 -34.65 1.81 -17.34
N LEU A 202 -33.98 1.64 -18.49
CA LEU A 202 -32.56 1.30 -18.52
C LEU A 202 -31.67 2.45 -17.98
N GLY A 203 -32.05 3.71 -18.26
CA GLY A 203 -31.38 4.88 -17.72
C GLY A 203 -31.54 5.04 -16.20
N GLU A 204 -32.68 4.67 -15.64
CA GLU A 204 -32.89 4.66 -14.18
C GLU A 204 -32.12 3.52 -13.50
N PHE A 205 -32.10 2.34 -14.11
CA PHE A 205 -31.38 1.17 -13.62
C PHE A 205 -29.86 1.39 -13.57
N THR A 206 -29.26 1.90 -14.65
CA THR A 206 -27.82 2.23 -14.68
C THR A 206 -27.43 3.27 -13.63
N LYS A 207 -28.36 4.17 -13.27
CA LYS A 207 -28.14 5.16 -12.22
C LYS A 207 -28.25 4.59 -10.81
N SER A 208 -29.07 3.55 -10.56
CA SER A 208 -29.11 2.86 -9.25
C SER A 208 -27.85 2.03 -9.01
N MET A 209 -27.32 1.39 -10.06
CA MET A 209 -26.12 0.56 -9.97
C MET A 209 -24.83 1.34 -9.67
N SER A 210 -24.70 2.59 -10.10
CA SER A 210 -23.47 3.38 -9.93
C SER A 210 -23.06 3.63 -8.47
N HIS A 211 -23.90 3.26 -7.50
CA HIS A 211 -23.66 3.51 -6.07
C HIS A 211 -23.65 2.26 -5.18
N ARG A 212 -23.72 1.03 -5.72
CA ARG A 212 -23.84 -0.20 -4.92
C ARG A 212 -22.71 -1.21 -5.22
N ILE A 213 -22.21 -1.90 -4.19
CA ILE A 213 -21.15 -2.94 -4.30
C ILE A 213 -21.75 -4.23 -4.90
N GLU A 214 -20.90 -5.01 -5.55
CA GLU A 214 -21.18 -6.14 -6.46
C GLU A 214 -22.28 -7.14 -6.00
N ASP A 215 -22.41 -7.44 -4.70
CA ASP A 215 -23.42 -8.41 -4.22
C ASP A 215 -24.86 -7.89 -4.30
N GLU A 216 -25.11 -6.58 -4.13
CA GLU A 216 -26.47 -6.01 -4.24
C GLU A 216 -26.88 -5.80 -5.71
N VAL A 217 -25.90 -5.64 -6.59
CA VAL A 217 -26.10 -5.42 -8.03
C VAL A 217 -26.74 -6.64 -8.69
N ALA A 218 -26.35 -7.83 -8.27
CA ALA A 218 -26.86 -9.09 -8.83
C ALA A 218 -28.36 -9.30 -8.57
N ASP A 219 -28.86 -8.87 -7.41
CA ASP A 219 -30.27 -9.02 -7.05
C ASP A 219 -31.15 -7.93 -7.66
N GLU A 220 -30.64 -6.68 -7.82
CA GLU A 220 -31.34 -5.64 -8.58
C GLU A 220 -31.48 -5.98 -10.07
N LEU A 221 -30.45 -6.61 -10.67
CA LEU A 221 -30.52 -7.12 -12.04
C LEU A 221 -31.64 -8.15 -12.20
N LYS A 222 -31.75 -9.11 -11.27
CA LYS A 222 -32.80 -10.15 -11.31
C LYS A 222 -34.20 -9.55 -11.17
N GLU A 223 -34.38 -8.59 -10.26
CA GLU A 223 -35.66 -7.88 -10.09
C GLU A 223 -36.04 -7.09 -11.34
N PHE A 224 -35.08 -6.39 -11.96
CA PHE A 224 -35.30 -5.65 -13.21
C PHE A 224 -35.79 -6.56 -14.35
N PHE A 225 -35.10 -7.68 -14.59
CA PHE A 225 -35.51 -8.63 -15.63
C PHE A 225 -36.81 -9.36 -15.31
N ARG A 226 -37.13 -9.57 -14.03
CA ARG A 226 -38.44 -10.11 -13.62
C ARG A 226 -39.57 -9.13 -13.93
N GLY A 227 -39.39 -7.84 -13.64
CA GLY A 227 -40.37 -6.80 -13.94
C GLY A 227 -40.54 -6.44 -15.42
N LEU A 228 -39.72 -6.99 -16.31
CA LEU A 228 -39.87 -6.90 -17.77
C LEU A 228 -40.65 -8.09 -18.36
N ARG A 229 -40.91 -9.15 -17.58
CA ARG A 229 -41.68 -10.34 -17.98
C ARG A 229 -43.16 -10.29 -17.58
N GLU A 230 -43.57 -9.32 -16.76
CA GLU A 230 -44.97 -9.01 -16.43
C GLU A 230 -45.53 -7.91 -17.33
#